data_AF-A0A348ZM25-F1
#
_entry.id   AF-A0A348ZM25-F1
#
_cell.length_a   1.000
_cell.length_b   1.000
_cell.length_c   1.000
_cell.angle_alpha   90.00
_cell.angle_beta   90.00
_cell.angle_gamma   90.00
#
_symmetry.space_group_name_H-M   'P 1'
#
loop_
_entity.id
_entity.type
_entity.pdbx_description
1 polymer ?
#
loop_
_entity_poly.entity_id
_entity_poly.type
_entity_poly.pdbx_seq_one_letter_code
_entity_poly.pdbx_strand_id
1 'polypeptide(L)'
;MFIERRNKTEILQGNLQMKIWNNNGKETSVKLNTEEVDMSENKEKYSQLYKELSELIGDVATIKLWEHYQGLNISFPKKLYSNEYVRNFVAENKGKMSTKDIAKAVGLSERRVRQILKDLK
;
A
#
# COMPACT_ATOMS: atom_id res chain seq x y z
N MET A 1 24.87 37.16 -25.26
CA MET A 1 25.64 35.95 -25.63
C MET A 1 26.41 35.52 -24.40
N PHE A 2 25.86 34.61 -23.59
CA PHE A 2 26.60 33.71 -22.69
C PHE A 2 25.72 32.49 -22.51
N ILE A 3 26.14 31.39 -23.14
CA ILE A 3 25.53 30.07 -23.06
C ILE A 3 26.30 29.35 -21.98
N GLU A 4 25.63 28.95 -20.90
CA GLU A 4 26.22 28.00 -19.95
C GLU A 4 25.21 26.88 -19.72
N ARG A 5 25.32 25.83 -20.56
CA ARG A 5 24.85 24.49 -20.22
C ARG A 5 25.87 23.91 -19.24
N ARG A 6 25.49 23.53 -18.02
CA ARG A 6 25.92 22.29 -17.36
C ARG A 6 24.93 21.82 -16.27
N ASN A 7 24.65 20.52 -16.35
CA ASN A 7 24.23 19.57 -15.31
C ASN A 7 22.80 19.56 -14.74
N LYS A 8 22.05 18.60 -15.30
CA LYS A 8 21.07 17.73 -14.61
C LYS A 8 21.53 17.34 -13.21
N THR A 9 20.84 17.82 -12.19
CA THR A 9 20.39 17.10 -10.98
C THR A 9 19.64 18.10 -10.10
N GLU A 10 18.42 18.47 -10.49
CA GLU A 10 17.46 19.06 -9.56
C GLU A 10 16.62 17.92 -9.00
N ILE A 11 17.12 17.31 -7.92
CA ILE A 11 16.26 16.54 -7.02
C ILE A 11 15.51 17.61 -6.22
N LEU A 12 14.23 17.80 -6.55
CA LEU A 12 13.34 18.68 -5.80
C LEU A 12 13.33 18.22 -4.33
N GLN A 13 14.00 18.99 -3.46
CA GLN A 13 13.74 18.96 -2.03
C GLN A 13 12.33 19.49 -1.80
N GLY A 14 11.34 18.61 -1.92
CA GLY A 14 9.93 18.93 -1.71
C GLY A 14 9.42 18.25 -0.45
N ASN A 15 9.25 19.01 0.63
CA ASN A 15 8.48 18.55 1.78
C ASN A 15 7.00 18.41 1.38
N LEU A 16 6.53 17.20 1.11
CA LEU A 16 5.12 16.95 0.84
C LEU A 16 4.33 16.90 2.16
N GLN A 17 3.67 18.00 2.52
CA GLN A 17 2.72 18.00 3.64
C GLN A 17 1.39 17.39 3.19
N MET A 18 1.06 16.19 3.68
CA MET A 18 -0.29 15.64 3.54
C MET A 18 -1.13 15.99 4.77
N LYS A 19 -2.26 16.67 4.54
CA LYS A 19 -3.29 16.91 5.56
C LYS A 19 -4.17 15.66 5.69
N ILE A 20 -4.21 15.05 6.87
CA ILE A 20 -5.13 13.94 7.18
C ILE A 20 -6.24 14.49 8.08
N TRP A 21 -7.49 14.19 7.71
CA TRP A 21 -8.66 14.48 8.54
C TRP A 21 -8.89 13.31 9.49
N ASN A 22 -8.76 13.54 10.80
CA ASN A 22 -9.12 12.54 11.80
C ASN A 22 -10.63 12.58 12.07
N ASN A 23 -11.22 11.45 12.46
CA ASN A 23 -12.67 11.27 12.70
C ASN A 23 -13.26 12.18 13.80
N ASN A 24 -12.45 12.98 14.48
CA ASN A 24 -12.88 13.97 15.47
C ASN A 24 -12.85 15.42 14.92
N GLY A 25 -12.72 15.60 13.60
CA GLY A 25 -12.77 16.90 12.92
C GLY A 25 -11.58 17.84 13.17
N LYS A 26 -10.49 17.33 13.77
CA LYS A 26 -9.28 18.11 14.03
C LYS A 26 -8.22 17.82 12.97
N GLU A 27 -7.76 18.86 12.28
CA GLU A 27 -6.59 18.79 11.38
C GLU A 27 -5.36 18.39 12.22
N THR A 28 -4.64 17.34 11.80
CA THR A 28 -3.35 16.98 12.41
C THR A 28 -2.27 16.97 11.33
N SER A 29 -1.23 17.77 11.53
CA SER A 29 -0.03 17.76 10.69
C SER A 29 0.92 16.65 11.16
N VAL A 30 1.04 15.58 10.38
CA VAL A 30 2.07 14.55 10.62
C VAL A 30 3.28 14.88 9.76
N LYS A 31 4.44 15.11 10.39
CA LYS A 31 5.72 15.19 9.70
C LYS A 31 6.17 13.77 9.40
N LEU A 32 6.09 13.35 8.14
CA LEU A 32 6.78 12.14 7.70
C LEU A 32 8.26 12.50 7.60
N ASN A 33 9.03 12.15 8.63
CA ASN A 33 10.47 12.15 8.52
C ASN A 33 10.81 10.95 7.64
N THR A 34 11.08 11.18 6.35
CA THR A 34 11.87 10.23 5.56
C THR A 34 13.28 10.32 6.11
N GLU A 35 13.53 9.62 7.21
CA GLU A 35 14.88 9.37 7.67
C GLU A 35 15.53 8.49 6.59
N GLU A 36 16.52 9.06 5.92
CA GLU A 36 17.43 8.33 5.05
C GLU A 36 18.08 7.23 5.90
N VAL A 37 17.58 5.99 5.76
CA VAL A 37 18.22 4.83 6.38
C VAL A 37 19.47 4.54 5.54
N ASP A 38 20.61 4.92 6.11
CA ASP A 38 21.95 4.68 5.57
C ASP A 38 22.11 3.21 5.12
N MET A 39 22.28 3.04 3.80
CA MET A 39 22.42 1.79 3.07
C MET A 39 23.84 1.23 3.23
N SER A 40 24.25 0.91 4.46
CA SER A 40 25.39 0.01 4.65
C SER A 40 24.90 -1.43 4.43
N GLU A 41 25.46 -2.07 3.42
CA GLU A 41 25.08 -3.35 2.82
C GLU A 41 25.38 -4.54 3.76
N ASN A 42 24.78 -4.56 4.95
CA ASN A 42 24.91 -5.68 5.87
C ASN A 42 23.82 -6.71 5.61
N LYS A 43 24.16 -7.73 4.81
CA LYS A 43 23.28 -8.83 4.37
C LYS A 43 22.70 -9.69 5.51
N GLU A 44 23.13 -9.43 6.76
CA GLU A 44 22.73 -10.12 7.99
C GLU A 44 21.97 -9.24 9.00
N LYS A 45 21.43 -8.09 8.58
CA LYS A 45 20.66 -7.18 9.47
C LYS A 45 19.40 -7.82 10.06
N TYR A 46 18.69 -8.65 9.29
CA TYR A 46 17.39 -9.22 9.68
C TYR A 46 17.45 -10.73 9.87
N SER A 47 16.64 -11.26 10.78
CA SER A 47 16.38 -12.70 10.85
C SER A 47 15.68 -13.19 9.57
N GLN A 48 15.71 -14.49 9.31
CA GLN A 48 15.31 -15.06 8.02
C GLN A 48 13.95 -14.56 7.50
N LEU A 49 12.90 -14.57 8.33
CA LEU A 49 11.58 -14.10 7.91
C LEU A 49 11.56 -12.59 7.59
N TYR A 50 12.19 -11.77 8.44
CA TYR A 50 12.22 -10.32 8.22
C TYR A 50 13.15 -9.94 7.06
N LYS A 51 14.14 -10.77 6.73
CA LYS A 51 14.94 -10.63 5.52
C LYS A 51 14.06 -10.84 4.28
N GLU A 52 13.32 -11.93 4.22
CA GLU A 52 12.36 -12.18 3.13
C GLU A 52 11.33 -11.05 3.01
N LEU A 53 10.83 -10.53 4.14
CA LEU A 53 9.92 -9.37 4.14
C LEU A 53 10.61 -8.11 3.63
N SER A 54 11.84 -7.81 4.08
CA SER A 54 12.58 -6.63 3.60
C SER A 54 12.88 -6.70 2.10
N GLU A 55 13.15 -7.88 1.56
CA GLU A 55 13.34 -8.10 0.13
C GLU A 55 12.03 -7.96 -0.65
N LEU A 56 10.89 -8.32 -0.05
CA LEU A 56 9.57 -8.26 -0.69
C LEU A 56 8.92 -6.86 -0.64
N ILE A 57 8.94 -6.20 0.51
CA ILE A 57 8.20 -4.93 0.77
C ILE A 57 9.11 -3.76 1.17
N GLY A 58 10.41 -3.97 1.31
CA GLY A 58 11.39 -2.96 1.70
C GLY A 58 11.57 -2.79 3.22
N ASP A 59 12.74 -2.28 3.61
CA ASP A 59 13.15 -2.09 5.02
C ASP A 59 12.13 -1.29 5.85
N VAL A 60 11.70 -0.14 5.33
CA VAL A 60 10.79 0.76 6.05
C VAL A 60 9.46 0.08 6.37
N ALA A 61 8.92 -0.69 5.44
CA ALA A 61 7.64 -1.39 5.63
C ALA A 61 7.80 -2.57 6.60
N THR A 62 8.92 -3.30 6.50
CA THR A 62 9.25 -4.41 7.41
C THR A 62 9.42 -3.95 8.85
N ILE A 63 10.11 -2.82 9.09
CA ILE A 63 10.27 -2.24 10.44
C ILE A 63 8.90 -1.86 11.01
N LYS A 64 8.06 -1.16 10.24
CA LYS A 64 6.69 -0.81 10.68
C LYS A 64 5.85 -2.04 11.02
N LEU A 65 5.95 -3.10 10.21
CA LEU A 65 5.23 -4.35 10.48
C LEU A 65 5.70 -4.96 11.81
N TRP A 66 7.02 -5.03 12.04
CA TRP A 66 7.59 -5.54 13.28
C TRP A 66 7.17 -4.70 14.50
N GLU A 67 7.26 -3.37 14.42
CA GLU A 67 6.88 -2.46 15.52
C GLU A 67 5.45 -2.69 16.01
N HIS A 68 4.51 -2.92 15.09
CA HIS A 68 3.09 -3.09 15.41
C HIS A 68 2.69 -4.52 15.81
N TYR A 69 3.40 -5.54 15.33
CA TYR A 69 2.95 -6.93 15.43
C TYR A 69 3.92 -7.88 16.13
N GLN A 70 5.09 -7.39 16.57
CA GLN A 70 6.04 -8.20 17.32
C GLN A 70 5.40 -8.82 18.58
N GLY A 71 5.71 -10.10 18.84
CA GLY A 71 5.16 -10.86 19.96
C GLY A 71 3.75 -11.40 19.74
N LEU A 72 3.11 -11.09 18.61
CA LEU A 72 1.80 -11.64 18.24
C LEU A 72 1.95 -12.78 17.23
N ASN A 73 1.09 -13.79 17.33
CA ASN A 73 0.93 -14.81 16.29
C ASN A 73 -0.17 -14.39 15.33
N ILE A 74 0.20 -14.04 14.10
CA ILE A 74 -0.74 -13.60 13.05
C ILE A 74 -0.77 -14.63 11.93
N SER A 75 -1.98 -15.06 11.57
CA SER A 75 -2.20 -15.84 10.37
C SER A 75 -2.67 -14.91 9.25
N PHE A 76 -2.00 -14.96 8.09
CA PHE A 76 -2.39 -14.15 6.93
C PHE A 76 -3.64 -14.74 6.26
N PRO A 77 -4.81 -14.09 6.36
CA PRO A 77 -6.01 -14.59 5.73
C PRO A 77 -5.90 -14.52 4.20
N LYS A 78 -6.48 -15.50 3.50
CA LYS A 78 -6.54 -15.51 2.03
C LYS A 78 -7.35 -14.32 1.46
N LYS A 79 -8.29 -13.79 2.23
CA LYS A 79 -9.09 -12.63 1.83
C LYS A 79 -8.36 -11.35 2.21
N LEU A 80 -8.01 -10.56 1.20
CA LEU A 80 -7.37 -9.26 1.38
C LEU A 80 -8.40 -8.14 1.66
N TYR A 81 -9.47 -8.08 0.88
CA TYR A 81 -10.46 -7.00 0.93
C TYR A 81 -11.67 -7.34 1.80
N SER A 82 -12.25 -6.31 2.43
CA SER A 82 -13.50 -6.43 3.18
C SER A 82 -14.68 -6.74 2.24
N ASN A 83 -15.72 -7.40 2.77
CA ASN A 83 -16.92 -7.71 1.99
C ASN A 83 -17.61 -6.44 1.46
N GLU A 84 -17.56 -5.35 2.24
CA GLU A 84 -18.14 -4.06 1.87
C GLU A 84 -17.37 -3.41 0.72
N TYR A 85 -16.04 -3.35 0.83
CA TYR A 85 -15.19 -2.84 -0.26
C TYR A 85 -15.44 -3.62 -1.56
N VAL A 86 -15.49 -4.95 -1.49
CA VAL A 86 -15.77 -5.79 -2.66
C VAL A 86 -17.15 -5.46 -3.26
N ARG A 87 -18.19 -5.28 -2.43
CA ARG A 87 -19.53 -4.93 -2.93
C ARG A 87 -19.53 -3.60 -3.65
N ASN A 88 -18.92 -2.58 -3.05
CA ASN A 88 -18.83 -1.24 -3.63
C ASN A 88 -18.03 -1.27 -4.95
N PHE A 89 -16.88 -1.94 -4.95
CA PHE A 89 -16.07 -2.12 -6.15
C PHE A 89 -16.84 -2.83 -7.27
N VAL A 90 -17.60 -3.89 -6.96
CA VAL A 90 -18.43 -4.61 -7.95
C VAL A 90 -19.55 -3.71 -8.49
N ALA A 91 -20.19 -2.91 -7.64
CA ALA A 91 -21.27 -2.01 -8.03
C ALA A 91 -20.78 -0.89 -8.96
N GLU A 92 -19.68 -0.23 -8.60
CA GLU A 92 -19.09 0.88 -9.36
C GLU A 92 -18.61 0.49 -10.75
N ASN A 93 -18.22 -0.78 -10.91
CA ASN A 93 -17.61 -1.33 -12.09
C ASN A 93 -18.55 -2.21 -12.92
N LYS A 94 -19.80 -2.39 -12.47
CA LYS A 94 -20.86 -3.06 -13.21
C LYS A 94 -21.10 -2.36 -14.55
N GLY A 95 -20.86 -3.06 -15.65
CA GLY A 95 -21.01 -2.54 -17.01
C GLY A 95 -19.78 -1.79 -17.56
N LYS A 96 -18.78 -1.47 -16.72
CA LYS A 96 -17.51 -0.85 -17.16
C LYS A 96 -16.43 -1.88 -17.49
N MET A 97 -16.42 -3.00 -16.78
CA MET A 97 -15.47 -4.10 -16.99
C MET A 97 -16.16 -5.45 -16.99
N SER A 98 -15.48 -6.47 -17.51
CA SER A 98 -16.00 -7.83 -17.53
C SER A 98 -16.06 -8.44 -16.12
N THR A 99 -16.94 -9.42 -15.90
CA THR A 99 -17.04 -10.12 -14.62
C THR A 99 -15.71 -10.82 -14.24
N LYS A 100 -14.95 -11.25 -15.25
CA LYS A 100 -13.64 -11.89 -15.09
C LYS A 100 -12.60 -10.91 -14.56
N ASP A 101 -12.58 -9.69 -15.08
CA ASP A 101 -11.63 -8.66 -14.66
C ASP A 101 -11.91 -8.19 -13.23
N ILE A 102 -13.21 -8.01 -12.89
CA ILE A 102 -13.63 -7.74 -11.50
C ILE A 102 -13.12 -8.84 -10.59
N ALA A 103 -13.38 -10.10 -10.94
CA ALA A 103 -12.99 -11.26 -10.14
C ALA A 103 -11.48 -11.31 -9.89
N LYS A 104 -10.67 -11.04 -10.92
CA LYS A 104 -9.20 -10.98 -10.80
C LYS A 104 -8.75 -9.82 -9.90
N ALA A 105 -9.34 -8.64 -10.05
CA ALA A 105 -8.96 -7.45 -9.27
C ALA A 105 -9.22 -7.62 -7.76
N VAL A 106 -10.33 -8.26 -7.39
CA VAL A 106 -10.70 -8.46 -5.97
C VAL A 106 -10.27 -9.83 -5.41
N GLY A 107 -9.63 -10.68 -6.21
CA GLY A 107 -9.17 -12.01 -5.79
C GLY A 107 -10.31 -13.00 -5.51
N LEU A 108 -11.42 -12.92 -6.24
CA LEU A 108 -12.59 -13.81 -6.08
C LEU A 108 -12.84 -14.67 -7.32
N SER A 109 -13.75 -15.65 -7.19
CA SER A 109 -14.26 -16.38 -8.35
C SER A 109 -15.33 -15.57 -9.09
N GLU A 110 -15.42 -15.74 -10.41
CA GLU A 110 -16.51 -15.14 -11.20
C GLU A 110 -17.89 -15.50 -10.65
N ARG A 111 -18.06 -16.74 -10.17
CA ARG A 111 -19.30 -17.19 -9.52
C ARG A 111 -19.70 -16.26 -8.38
N ARG A 112 -18.74 -15.90 -7.52
CA ARG A 112 -19.00 -15.02 -6.37
C ARG A 112 -19.35 -13.60 -6.82
N VAL A 113 -18.65 -13.08 -7.82
CA VAL A 113 -18.97 -11.75 -8.40
C VAL A 113 -20.38 -11.75 -8.98
N ARG A 114 -20.79 -12.79 -9.71
CA ARG A 114 -22.17 -12.91 -10.24
C ARG A 114 -23.22 -12.97 -9.13
N GLN A 115 -22.93 -13.62 -8.01
CA GLN A 115 -23.84 -13.60 -6.85
C GLN A 115 -23.99 -12.18 -6.30
N ILE A 116 -22.88 -11.46 -6.09
CA ILE A 116 -22.90 -10.08 -5.60
C ILE A 116 -23.69 -9.18 -6.57
N LEU A 117 -23.50 -9.33 -7.88
CA LEU A 117 -24.26 -8.58 -8.90
C LEU A 117 -25.76 -8.88 -8.90
N LYS A 118 -26.18 -10.07 -8.46
CA LYS A 118 -27.59 -10.43 -8.27
C LYS A 118 -28.14 -9.84 -6.98
N ASP A 119 -27.37 -9.86 -5.89
CA ASP A 119 -27.77 -9.31 -4.59
C ASP A 119 -27.88 -7.77 -4.61
N LEU A 120 -27.23 -7.11 -5.59
CA LEU A 120 -27.31 -5.66 -5.84
C LEU A 120 -28.51 -5.24 -6.71
N LYS A 121 -29.30 -6.18 -7.23
CA LYS A 121 -30.54 -5.89 -7.96
C LYS A 121 -31.70 -5.76 -7.00
#